data_AF-A0A847U7H6-F1
#
_entry.id   AF-A0A847U7H6-F1
#
_cell.length_a   1.000
_cell.length_b   1.000
_cell.length_c   1.000
_cell.angle_alpha   90.00
_cell.angle_beta   90.00
_cell.angle_gamma   90.00
#
_symmetry.space_group_name_H-M   'P 1'
#
loop_
_entity.id
_entity.type
_entity.pdbx_description
1 polymer ?
#
loop_
_entity_poly.entity_id
_entity_poly.type
_entity_poly.pdbx_seq_one_letter_code
_entity_poly.pdbx_strand_id
1 'polypeptide(L)'
;MTDHTLDTFGDGDSADNDLTPDAVNIARCATTRRAPDRDGASWAAPDADWGLTTQRPASTINTSAGRAHKQETRWVVDGDVGEYVEQYATGVLQIPATYGDFDSINTRVTFIDGLADSYGYGIDAQALEKALRVLTGGGRYTASKYSAIPCGKQPWILTGPEGTLLCSCMPVERPENPYTRELRTPETTLQIEEQNQAVLTGAAEFAHLLSDALGVSIETIDYHSTARDEARHSFVGEEDKFTIRASDLAQLHGLTSDPSVIQGTVRRGVQPTNGGDTVSVEWDGPEHPVGYLDEGDVVAGYEFAWEQPDESLEDVAVVREYRITQNYSRWTVDYRTHRLASVVP
;
A
#
# COMPACT_ATOMS: atom_id res chain seq x y z
N MET A 1 14.98 39.27 40.11
CA MET A 1 15.52 38.66 38.88
C MET A 1 16.07 37.32 39.27
N THR A 2 15.37 36.25 38.91
CA THR A 2 15.85 34.88 39.06
C THR A 2 15.39 34.14 37.81
N ASP A 3 16.40 33.72 37.06
CA ASP A 3 16.35 32.96 35.82
C ASP A 3 15.75 31.58 36.09
N HIS A 4 14.77 31.16 35.29
CA HIS A 4 14.29 29.78 35.25
C HIS A 4 14.73 29.15 33.93
N THR A 5 15.91 28.53 33.97
CA THR A 5 16.37 27.62 32.92
C THR A 5 15.51 26.37 32.91
N LEU A 6 14.95 26.04 31.74
CA LEU A 6 14.30 24.77 31.44
C LEU A 6 15.32 23.64 31.60
N ASP A 7 15.15 22.83 32.64
CA ASP A 7 15.86 21.57 32.78
C ASP A 7 15.31 20.54 31.79
N THR A 8 16.26 19.88 31.15
CA THR A 8 16.19 18.84 30.15
C THR A 8 15.44 17.61 30.67
N PHE A 9 14.43 17.14 29.93
CA PHE A 9 13.89 15.79 30.14
C PHE A 9 14.88 14.76 29.57
N GLY A 10 15.34 13.88 30.46
CA GLY A 10 16.53 13.05 30.28
C GLY A 10 16.33 11.76 29.48
N ASP A 11 17.47 11.25 29.05
CA ASP A 11 17.72 9.91 28.52
C ASP A 11 17.55 8.82 29.61
N GLY A 12 17.06 7.64 29.20
CA GLY A 12 17.48 6.36 29.78
C GLY A 12 16.38 5.48 30.39
N ASP A 13 15.94 4.49 29.59
CA ASP A 13 15.45 3.16 29.97
C ASP A 13 14.57 3.05 31.22
N SER A 14 13.25 3.11 31.03
CA SER A 14 12.32 2.32 31.84
C SER A 14 10.99 2.13 31.12
N ALA A 15 10.78 0.95 30.53
CA ALA A 15 9.46 0.37 30.27
C ALA A 15 8.40 1.31 29.64
N ASP A 16 8.63 1.75 28.40
CA ASP A 16 7.54 2.18 27.53
C ASP A 16 6.70 0.95 27.15
N ASN A 17 5.81 0.55 28.06
CA ASN A 17 4.63 -0.24 27.69
C ASN A 17 3.79 0.64 26.76
N ASP A 18 3.79 0.30 25.47
CA ASP A 18 2.65 0.40 24.53
C ASP A 18 1.43 1.20 25.04
N LEU A 19 1.57 2.52 25.15
CA LEU A 19 0.44 3.41 25.35
C LEU A 19 -0.17 3.72 23.98
N THR A 20 -0.77 2.73 23.33
CA THR A 20 -1.71 3.01 22.26
C THR A 20 -2.96 3.61 22.91
N PRO A 21 -3.26 4.92 22.69
CA PRO A 21 -4.38 5.54 23.36
C PRO A 21 -5.70 4.90 22.92
N ASP A 22 -6.56 4.56 23.89
CA ASP A 22 -7.88 3.99 23.59
C ASP A 22 -8.79 5.00 22.85
N ALA A 23 -9.85 4.48 22.20
CA ALA A 23 -10.73 5.29 21.37
C ALA A 23 -11.35 6.48 22.13
N VAL A 24 -11.73 6.27 23.39
CA VAL A 24 -12.39 7.29 24.23
C VAL A 24 -11.43 8.43 24.55
N ASN A 25 -10.17 8.13 24.88
CA ASN A 25 -9.14 9.14 25.14
C ASN A 25 -8.80 9.95 23.89
N ILE A 26 -8.76 9.31 22.72
CA ILE A 26 -8.64 10.01 21.43
C ILE A 26 -9.85 10.93 21.21
N ALA A 27 -11.06 10.43 21.43
CA ALA A 27 -12.31 11.15 21.21
C ALA A 27 -12.50 12.36 22.15
N ARG A 28 -12.03 12.26 23.40
CA ARG A 28 -12.03 13.39 24.35
C ARG A 28 -11.10 14.53 23.91
N CYS A 29 -10.11 14.23 23.07
CA CYS A 29 -9.23 15.21 22.46
C CYS A 29 -9.71 15.68 21.08
N ALA A 30 -10.90 15.26 20.64
CA ALA A 30 -11.43 15.59 19.32
C ALA A 30 -11.60 17.10 19.13
N THR A 31 -11.14 17.62 18.00
CA THR A 31 -11.31 19.03 17.67
C THR A 31 -12.74 19.26 17.16
N THR A 32 -13.59 19.90 17.97
CA THR A 32 -14.93 20.36 17.59
C THR A 32 -14.90 21.87 17.34
N ARG A 33 -14.96 22.25 16.07
CA ARG A 33 -14.95 23.66 15.66
C ARG A 33 -15.90 23.86 14.50
N ARG A 34 -16.27 25.10 14.20
CA ARG A 34 -17.09 25.40 13.02
C ARG A 34 -16.41 24.89 11.75
N ALA A 35 -17.20 24.32 10.84
CA ALA A 35 -16.70 23.85 9.56
C ALA A 35 -16.04 25.01 8.79
N PRO A 36 -14.81 24.85 8.29
CA PRO A 36 -14.11 25.90 7.58
C PRO A 36 -14.80 26.16 6.23
N ASP A 37 -14.85 27.43 5.84
CA ASP A 37 -15.28 27.82 4.50
C ASP A 37 -14.11 27.56 3.54
N ARG A 38 -14.26 26.58 2.64
CA ARG A 38 -13.19 26.12 1.73
C ARG A 38 -13.76 25.88 0.33
N ASP A 39 -12.93 26.16 -0.68
CA ASP A 39 -13.27 26.21 -2.11
C ASP A 39 -14.24 25.10 -2.55
N GLY A 40 -15.51 25.48 -2.72
CA GLY A 40 -16.56 24.62 -3.27
C GLY A 40 -17.46 23.88 -2.26
N ALA A 41 -17.19 23.97 -0.95
CA ALA A 41 -18.03 23.39 0.09
C ALA A 41 -18.85 24.48 0.80
N SER A 42 -20.17 24.49 0.55
CA SER A 42 -21.11 25.24 1.39
C SER A 42 -21.69 24.31 2.45
N TRP A 43 -21.88 24.80 3.68
CA TRP A 43 -22.36 24.02 4.82
C TRP A 43 -23.81 24.38 5.15
N ALA A 44 -24.61 23.37 5.44
CA ALA A 44 -25.99 23.55 5.89
C ALA A 44 -26.03 24.10 7.32
N ALA A 45 -27.23 24.49 7.75
CA ALA A 45 -27.48 24.83 9.15
C ALA A 45 -27.15 23.62 10.04
N PRO A 46 -26.61 23.85 11.25
CA PRO A 46 -26.32 22.76 12.17
C PRO A 46 -27.56 21.94 12.53
N ASP A 47 -27.39 20.63 12.62
CA ASP A 47 -28.39 19.67 13.05
C ASP A 47 -27.85 18.84 14.23
N ALA A 48 -28.73 18.39 15.11
CA ALA A 48 -28.36 17.59 16.28
C ALA A 48 -28.80 16.14 16.07
N ASP A 49 -27.86 15.20 16.13
CA ASP A 49 -28.12 13.77 16.08
C ASP A 49 -27.12 13.03 17.02
N TRP A 50 -27.57 11.97 17.69
CA TRP A 50 -26.77 11.14 18.62
C TRP A 50 -26.00 11.93 19.71
N GLY A 51 -26.55 13.04 20.19
CA GLY A 51 -25.89 13.88 21.20
C GLY A 51 -24.77 14.78 20.65
N LEU A 52 -24.55 14.77 19.32
CA LEU A 52 -23.61 15.64 18.63
C LEU A 52 -24.36 16.68 17.81
N THR A 53 -23.79 17.88 17.70
CA THR A 53 -24.23 18.89 16.74
C THR A 53 -23.31 18.83 15.53
N THR A 54 -23.87 18.58 14.34
CA THR A 54 -23.12 18.46 13.09
C THR A 54 -23.54 19.48 12.05
N GLN A 55 -22.72 19.68 11.03
CA GLN A 55 -23.06 20.43 9.82
C GLN A 55 -22.85 19.53 8.60
N ARG A 56 -23.90 19.33 7.82
CA ARG A 56 -23.82 18.60 6.55
C ARG A 56 -23.36 19.54 5.43
N PRO A 57 -22.63 19.05 4.42
CA PRO A 57 -22.45 19.77 3.18
C PRO A 57 -23.81 20.09 2.54
N ALA A 58 -24.01 21.34 2.11
CA ALA A 58 -25.23 21.77 1.42
C ALA A 58 -25.33 21.16 0.02
N SER A 59 -24.22 20.75 -0.58
CA SER A 59 -24.13 19.95 -1.81
C SER A 59 -23.08 18.85 -1.69
N THR A 60 -23.08 17.88 -2.61
CA THR A 60 -21.99 16.92 -2.75
C THR A 60 -20.66 17.66 -2.91
N ILE A 61 -19.61 17.23 -2.21
CA ILE A 61 -18.26 17.79 -2.31
C ILE A 61 -17.47 16.94 -3.31
N ASN A 62 -16.88 17.59 -4.31
CA ASN A 62 -15.94 16.92 -5.21
C ASN A 62 -14.56 16.87 -4.55
N THR A 63 -14.00 15.68 -4.40
CA THR A 63 -12.65 15.45 -3.88
C THR A 63 -11.79 14.74 -4.92
N SER A 64 -10.48 14.71 -4.73
CA SER A 64 -9.57 13.90 -5.56
C SER A 64 -9.88 12.39 -5.50
N ALA A 65 -10.52 11.92 -4.42
CA ALA A 65 -10.95 10.54 -4.24
C ALA A 65 -12.39 10.26 -4.75
N GLY A 66 -12.97 11.23 -5.45
CA GLY A 66 -14.34 11.16 -5.99
C GLY A 66 -15.33 12.02 -5.21
N ARG A 67 -16.61 11.72 -5.36
CA ARG A 67 -17.70 12.52 -4.80
C ARG A 67 -18.05 12.05 -3.39
N ALA A 68 -17.99 12.97 -2.42
CA ALA A 68 -18.49 12.78 -1.06
C ALA A 68 -19.92 13.33 -0.98
N HIS A 69 -20.90 12.44 -0.78
CA HIS A 69 -22.31 12.81 -0.69
C HIS A 69 -22.62 13.48 0.65
N LYS A 70 -23.67 14.33 0.68
CA LYS A 70 -24.04 15.14 1.86
C LYS A 70 -24.29 14.35 3.14
N GLN A 71 -24.64 13.06 3.01
CA GLN A 71 -24.91 12.17 4.14
C GLN A 71 -23.67 11.40 4.60
N GLU A 72 -22.62 11.37 3.78
CA GLU A 72 -21.41 10.58 4.03
C GLU A 72 -20.45 11.25 4.99
N THR A 73 -20.38 12.57 4.98
CA THR A 73 -19.45 13.34 5.81
C THR A 73 -20.18 14.51 6.46
N ARG A 74 -20.17 14.56 7.80
CA ARG A 74 -20.83 15.61 8.58
C ARG A 74 -19.84 16.19 9.57
N TRP A 75 -19.68 17.50 9.55
CA TRP A 75 -18.70 18.18 10.38
C TRP A 75 -19.22 18.33 11.80
N VAL A 76 -18.52 17.82 12.80
CA VAL A 76 -18.91 17.97 14.21
C VAL A 76 -18.52 19.37 14.70
N VAL A 77 -19.52 20.15 15.12
CA VAL A 77 -19.32 21.54 15.59
C VAL A 77 -19.48 21.69 17.10
N ASP A 78 -20.22 20.79 17.76
CA ASP A 78 -20.45 20.78 19.21
C ASP A 78 -20.92 19.39 19.68
N GLY A 79 -20.95 19.17 20.99
CA GLY A 79 -21.34 17.90 21.66
C GLY A 79 -20.15 17.10 22.19
N ASP A 80 -20.43 16.13 23.07
CA ASP A 80 -19.41 15.29 23.70
C ASP A 80 -19.07 14.09 22.80
N VAL A 81 -18.00 14.25 22.01
CA VAL A 81 -17.48 13.17 21.14
C VAL A 81 -16.98 11.98 21.97
N GLY A 82 -16.49 12.24 23.19
CA GLY A 82 -16.04 11.20 24.11
C GLY A 82 -17.20 10.32 24.59
N GLU A 83 -18.31 10.93 25.00
CA GLU A 83 -19.54 10.21 25.40
C GLU A 83 -20.11 9.38 24.24
N TYR A 84 -20.13 9.95 23.03
CA TYR A 84 -20.56 9.24 21.83
C TYR A 84 -19.69 8.00 21.55
N VAL A 85 -18.36 8.16 21.61
CA VAL A 85 -17.40 7.06 21.38
C VAL A 85 -17.46 6.03 22.50
N GLU A 86 -17.61 6.44 23.75
CA GLU A 86 -17.79 5.51 24.88
C GLU A 86 -19.05 4.64 24.71
N GLN A 87 -20.11 5.20 24.12
CA GLN A 87 -21.36 4.48 23.90
C GLN A 87 -21.33 3.52 22.71
N TYR A 88 -20.66 3.88 21.60
CA TYR A 88 -20.81 3.18 20.33
C TYR A 88 -19.53 2.60 19.74
N ALA A 89 -18.34 3.00 20.21
CA ALA A 89 -17.10 2.60 19.57
C ALA A 89 -16.81 1.11 19.75
N THR A 90 -16.26 0.52 18.70
CA THR A 90 -15.83 -0.89 18.70
C THR A 90 -14.31 -1.03 18.66
N GLY A 91 -13.57 0.09 18.64
CA GLY A 91 -12.11 0.13 18.62
C GLY A 91 -11.56 1.37 17.92
N VAL A 92 -10.26 1.37 17.62
CA VAL A 92 -9.59 2.40 16.82
C VAL A 92 -9.03 1.75 15.57
N LEU A 93 -9.24 2.39 14.42
CA LEU A 93 -8.60 2.03 13.16
C LEU A 93 -7.33 2.83 12.99
N GLN A 94 -6.22 2.13 12.79
CA GLN A 94 -5.00 2.76 12.28
C GLN A 94 -5.20 3.08 10.81
N ILE A 95 -5.00 4.36 10.46
CA ILE A 95 -5.04 4.81 9.07
C ILE A 95 -3.68 4.47 8.45
N PRO A 96 -3.60 3.59 7.44
CA PRO A 96 -2.35 3.21 6.83
C PRO A 96 -1.76 4.43 6.14
N ALA A 97 -0.45 4.57 6.24
CA ALA A 97 0.26 5.65 5.60
C ALA A 97 0.60 5.25 4.16
N THR A 98 -0.41 5.06 3.31
CA THR A 98 -0.19 4.63 1.93
C THR A 98 0.19 5.84 1.08
N TYR A 99 1.48 5.95 0.78
CA TYR A 99 2.08 7.11 0.13
C TYR A 99 2.08 7.00 -1.40
N GLY A 100 2.19 8.11 -2.12
CA GLY A 100 2.25 8.03 -3.60
C GLY A 100 2.69 9.29 -4.33
N ASP A 101 3.45 10.17 -3.67
CA ASP A 101 4.29 11.16 -4.34
C ASP A 101 5.56 11.37 -3.50
N PHE A 102 6.71 10.99 -4.03
CA PHE A 102 8.01 11.09 -3.37
C PHE A 102 8.85 12.21 -3.97
N ASP A 103 8.45 13.46 -3.74
CA ASP A 103 9.39 14.58 -3.81
C ASP A 103 10.03 14.78 -2.43
N SER A 104 11.26 15.30 -2.43
CA SER A 104 12.25 15.46 -1.33
C SER A 104 11.83 16.16 -0.01
N ILE A 105 10.54 16.20 0.33
CA ILE A 105 9.99 16.72 1.59
C ILE A 105 8.90 15.75 2.10
N ASN A 106 9.10 15.22 3.31
CA ASN A 106 8.21 14.42 4.18
C ASN A 106 7.05 13.63 3.53
N THR A 107 7.06 12.33 3.79
CA THR A 107 6.23 11.25 3.24
C THR A 107 4.70 11.53 3.25
N ARG A 108 4.05 11.36 2.09
CA ARG A 108 2.72 11.94 1.73
C ARG A 108 1.67 10.87 1.43
N VAL A 109 0.51 10.84 2.10
CA VAL A 109 -0.57 9.87 1.80
C VAL A 109 -1.38 10.34 0.59
N THR A 110 -1.39 9.56 -0.49
CA THR A 110 -2.10 9.87 -1.76
C THR A 110 -3.43 9.16 -1.87
N PHE A 111 -3.55 7.94 -1.35
CA PHE A 111 -4.80 7.18 -1.34
C PHE A 111 -4.74 6.09 -0.27
N ILE A 112 -5.79 5.91 0.52
CA ILE A 112 -5.89 4.77 1.43
C ILE A 112 -6.34 3.56 0.63
N ASP A 113 -5.48 2.56 0.53
CA ASP A 113 -5.81 1.23 0.00
C ASP A 113 -5.72 0.18 1.12
N GLY A 114 -6.47 -0.92 0.97
CA GLY A 114 -6.47 -2.10 1.85
C GLY A 114 -6.99 -1.90 3.28
N LEU A 115 -7.70 -0.81 3.56
CA LEU A 115 -8.41 -0.67 4.83
C LEU A 115 -9.85 -1.19 4.75
N ALA A 116 -10.03 -2.40 5.28
CA ALA A 116 -11.30 -3.05 5.62
C ALA A 116 -12.28 -3.32 4.46
N ASP A 117 -12.39 -4.60 4.07
CA ASP A 117 -13.55 -5.12 3.36
C ASP A 117 -14.69 -5.40 4.35
N SER A 118 -15.47 -4.38 4.72
CA SER A 118 -16.68 -4.57 5.53
C SER A 118 -17.92 -4.02 4.84
N TYR A 119 -18.49 -4.84 3.96
CA TYR A 119 -19.84 -4.65 3.44
C TYR A 119 -20.84 -4.77 4.61
N GLY A 120 -21.14 -3.67 5.29
CA GLY A 120 -22.14 -3.64 6.37
C GLY A 120 -22.03 -2.53 7.41
N TYR A 121 -20.82 -2.02 7.70
CA TYR A 121 -20.61 -0.95 8.70
C TYR A 121 -20.40 0.44 8.09
N GLY A 122 -20.43 0.54 6.75
CA GLY A 122 -20.32 1.82 6.05
C GLY A 122 -18.98 2.52 6.24
N ILE A 123 -17.91 1.75 6.45
CA ILE A 123 -16.52 2.19 6.39
C ILE A 123 -15.77 1.28 5.41
N ASP A 124 -15.28 1.89 4.34
CA ASP A 124 -14.36 1.30 3.38
C ASP A 124 -13.23 2.30 3.10
N ALA A 125 -12.16 1.83 2.46
CA ALA A 125 -10.99 2.63 2.14
C ALA A 125 -11.33 3.91 1.34
N GLN A 126 -12.30 3.80 0.40
CA GLN A 126 -12.73 4.92 -0.42
C GLN A 126 -13.50 5.97 0.38
N ALA A 127 -14.37 5.54 1.29
CA ALA A 127 -15.13 6.38 2.19
C ALA A 127 -14.23 7.12 3.18
N LEU A 128 -13.23 6.41 3.72
CA LEU A 128 -12.24 6.99 4.61
C LEU A 128 -11.40 8.05 3.90
N GLU A 129 -10.92 7.77 2.69
CA GLU A 129 -10.16 8.73 1.90
C GLU A 129 -11.01 9.96 1.53
N LYS A 130 -12.26 9.78 1.08
CA LYS A 130 -13.19 10.89 0.84
C LYS A 130 -13.38 11.76 2.08
N ALA A 131 -13.56 11.15 3.25
CA ALA A 131 -13.72 11.85 4.52
C ALA A 131 -12.47 12.65 4.89
N LEU A 132 -11.27 12.07 4.74
CA LEU A 132 -10.00 12.77 4.95
C LEU A 132 -9.87 13.98 4.02
N ARG A 133 -10.21 13.83 2.73
CA ARG A 133 -10.18 14.95 1.77
C ARG A 133 -11.19 16.04 2.14
N VAL A 134 -12.36 15.71 2.67
CA VAL A 134 -13.30 16.71 3.20
C VAL A 134 -12.70 17.42 4.41
N LEU A 135 -12.12 16.67 5.36
CA LEU A 135 -11.55 17.21 6.59
C LEU A 135 -10.34 18.12 6.32
N THR A 136 -9.48 17.75 5.38
CA THR A 136 -8.24 18.47 5.03
C THR A 136 -8.46 19.53 3.96
N GLY A 137 -9.65 19.58 3.33
CA GLY A 137 -9.94 20.50 2.22
C GLY A 137 -9.20 20.12 0.93
N GLY A 138 -8.98 18.82 0.70
CA GLY A 138 -8.18 18.30 -0.40
C GLY A 138 -6.66 18.46 -0.19
N GLY A 139 -6.25 19.13 0.88
CA GLY A 139 -4.86 19.37 1.23
C GLY A 139 -4.11 18.10 1.66
N ARG A 140 -2.79 18.26 1.75
CA ARG A 140 -1.87 17.22 2.24
C ARG A 140 -2.14 16.93 3.72
N TYR A 141 -1.99 15.68 4.13
CA TYR A 141 -2.21 15.26 5.51
C TYR A 141 -1.24 14.13 5.92
N THR A 142 -0.98 14.00 7.22
CA THR A 142 -0.13 12.95 7.80
C THR A 142 -1.02 11.95 8.52
N ALA A 143 -1.12 10.70 8.04
CA ALA A 143 -2.04 9.69 8.59
C ALA A 143 -1.97 9.52 10.11
N SER A 144 -0.77 9.54 10.70
CA SER A 144 -0.58 9.40 12.16
C SER A 144 -1.18 10.54 13.00
N LYS A 145 -1.57 11.66 12.38
CA LYS A 145 -2.26 12.76 13.06
C LYS A 145 -3.78 12.58 13.09
N TYR A 146 -4.31 11.59 12.39
CA TYR A 146 -5.74 11.33 12.31
C TYR A 146 -6.07 9.97 12.89
N SER A 147 -7.27 9.84 13.41
CA SER A 147 -7.78 8.59 13.93
C SER A 147 -9.19 8.35 13.42
N ALA A 148 -9.41 7.14 12.91
CA ALA A 148 -10.73 6.65 12.54
C ALA A 148 -11.24 5.74 13.65
N ILE A 149 -12.46 5.95 14.12
CA ILE A 149 -13.06 5.22 15.24
C ILE A 149 -14.37 4.60 14.75
N PRO A 150 -14.37 3.30 14.42
CA PRO A 150 -15.60 2.57 14.11
C PRO A 150 -16.58 2.60 15.27
N CYS A 151 -17.86 2.80 14.95
CA CYS A 151 -18.94 2.90 15.93
C CYS A 151 -20.02 1.83 15.72
N GLY A 152 -19.61 0.63 15.29
CA GLY A 152 -20.55 -0.46 14.99
C GLY A 152 -21.58 -0.05 13.93
N LYS A 153 -22.87 -0.12 14.29
CA LYS A 153 -23.99 0.24 13.39
C LYS A 153 -24.20 1.76 13.25
N GLN A 154 -23.57 2.55 14.12
CA GLN A 154 -23.67 4.00 14.17
C GLN A 154 -22.59 4.64 13.29
N PRO A 155 -22.78 5.90 12.87
CA PRO A 155 -21.77 6.63 12.08
C PRO A 155 -20.40 6.63 12.76
N TRP A 156 -19.35 6.34 12.01
CA TRP A 156 -17.99 6.29 12.53
C TRP A 156 -17.38 7.70 12.63
N ILE A 157 -16.36 7.87 13.47
CA ILE A 157 -15.69 9.17 13.68
C ILE A 157 -14.36 9.20 12.94
N LEU A 158 -14.09 10.32 12.26
CA LEU A 158 -12.75 10.70 11.81
C LEU A 158 -12.33 11.96 12.55
N THR A 159 -11.26 11.92 13.33
CA THR A 159 -10.79 13.11 14.07
C THR A 159 -9.31 13.39 13.80
N GLY A 160 -8.94 14.67 13.84
CA GLY A 160 -7.58 15.15 13.68
C GLY A 160 -7.47 16.67 13.92
N PRO A 161 -6.30 17.28 13.61
CA PRO A 161 -6.03 18.69 13.91
C PRO A 161 -6.99 19.67 13.23
N GLU A 162 -7.53 19.31 12.07
CA GLU A 162 -8.41 20.16 11.28
C GLU A 162 -9.85 20.14 11.79
N GLY A 163 -10.24 19.15 12.59
CA GLY A 163 -11.59 18.97 13.06
C GLY A 163 -11.99 17.51 13.18
N THR A 164 -13.30 17.30 13.32
CA THR A 164 -13.90 15.98 13.51
C THR A 164 -15.07 15.82 12.56
N LEU A 165 -15.14 14.67 11.89
CA LEU A 165 -16.26 14.27 11.05
C LEU A 165 -16.99 13.08 11.66
N LEU A 166 -18.32 13.11 11.53
CA LEU A 166 -19.24 12.01 11.74
C LEU A 166 -19.62 11.44 10.37
N CYS A 167 -19.19 10.22 10.09
CA CYS A 167 -19.19 9.64 8.75
C CYS A 167 -20.14 8.43 8.63
N SER A 168 -20.87 8.31 7.52
CA SER A 168 -21.79 7.18 7.27
C SER A 168 -21.99 6.90 5.78
N CYS A 169 -21.58 5.73 5.27
CA CYS A 169 -21.82 5.36 3.87
C CYS A 169 -23.26 4.88 3.59
N MET A 170 -24.11 4.81 4.61
CA MET A 170 -25.50 4.42 4.46
C MET A 170 -26.42 5.58 4.89
N PRO A 171 -27.52 5.84 4.17
CA PRO A 171 -28.60 6.65 4.70
C PRO A 171 -29.07 6.02 6.00
N VAL A 172 -29.19 6.84 7.05
CA VAL A 172 -29.46 6.47 8.45
C VAL A 172 -30.78 5.66 8.65
N GLU A 173 -31.57 5.48 7.59
CA GLU A 173 -32.92 4.89 7.62
C GLU A 173 -33.04 3.52 6.92
N ARG A 174 -31.94 2.82 6.60
CA ARG A 174 -32.04 1.50 5.96
C ARG A 174 -32.30 0.39 7.00
N PRO A 175 -33.26 -0.52 6.79
CA PRO A 175 -33.53 -1.63 7.71
C PRO A 175 -32.32 -2.56 7.85
N GLU A 176 -32.22 -3.21 9.01
CA GLU A 176 -31.11 -4.08 9.39
C GLU A 176 -30.83 -5.14 8.33
N ASN A 177 -29.57 -5.20 7.86
CA ASN A 177 -29.12 -6.24 6.97
C ASN A 177 -28.48 -7.39 7.80
N PRO A 178 -28.99 -8.63 7.74
CA PRO A 178 -28.42 -9.77 8.45
C PRO A 178 -27.01 -10.19 7.95
N TYR A 179 -26.52 -9.59 6.86
CA TYR A 179 -25.20 -9.89 6.29
C TYR A 179 -24.07 -8.95 6.75
N THR A 180 -24.30 -8.11 7.76
CA THR A 180 -23.25 -7.25 8.34
C THR A 180 -22.17 -8.10 9.00
N ARG A 181 -20.95 -8.13 8.44
CA ARG A 181 -19.80 -8.88 8.97
C ARG A 181 -18.91 -7.98 9.82
N GLU A 182 -18.41 -8.49 10.95
CA GLU A 182 -17.38 -7.85 11.80
C GLU A 182 -16.23 -7.26 10.97
N LEU A 183 -15.82 -6.04 11.34
CA LEU A 183 -14.73 -5.33 10.70
C LEU A 183 -13.42 -6.09 10.93
N ARG A 184 -12.85 -6.64 9.86
CA ARG A 184 -11.51 -7.24 9.88
C ARG A 184 -10.53 -6.22 9.31
N THR A 185 -9.69 -5.65 10.17
CA THR A 185 -8.46 -4.99 9.74
C THR A 185 -7.44 -6.06 9.38
N PRO A 186 -6.84 -6.02 8.18
CA PRO A 186 -5.63 -6.82 7.93
C PRO A 186 -4.59 -6.49 9.01
N GLU A 187 -4.04 -7.50 9.68
CA GLU A 187 -2.99 -7.32 10.71
C GLU A 187 -1.68 -6.79 10.11
N THR A 188 -1.50 -6.96 8.81
CA THR A 188 -0.37 -6.46 8.05
C THR A 188 -0.61 -5.02 7.63
N THR A 189 0.15 -4.10 8.21
CA THR A 189 0.42 -2.80 7.61
C THR A 189 0.76 -3.02 6.13
N LEU A 190 -0.01 -2.42 5.23
CA LEU A 190 0.26 -2.48 3.81
C LEU A 190 1.66 -1.90 3.59
N GLN A 191 2.61 -2.75 3.23
CA GLN A 191 3.97 -2.30 2.93
C GLN A 191 3.91 -1.52 1.62
N ILE A 192 4.40 -0.29 1.68
CA ILE A 192 4.62 0.53 0.49
C ILE A 192 5.64 -0.20 -0.37
N GLU A 193 5.32 -0.47 -1.63
CA GLU A 193 6.20 -1.23 -2.53
C GLU A 193 7.56 -0.53 -2.68
N GLU A 194 7.62 0.79 -2.55
CA GLU A 194 8.84 1.60 -2.57
C GLU A 194 9.66 1.54 -1.27
N GLN A 195 9.11 0.96 -0.19
CA GLN A 195 9.87 0.57 1.01
C GLN A 195 10.19 -0.92 1.02
N ASN A 196 9.67 -1.67 0.05
CA ASN A 196 10.02 -3.06 -0.12
C ASN A 196 11.46 -3.11 -0.64
N GLN A 197 12.36 -3.63 0.20
CA GLN A 197 13.78 -3.75 -0.12
C GLN A 197 14.00 -4.55 -1.41
N ALA A 198 13.11 -5.49 -1.75
CA ALA A 198 13.17 -6.22 -3.00
C ALA A 198 12.92 -5.32 -4.21
N VAL A 199 11.91 -4.45 -4.16
CA VAL A 199 11.60 -3.51 -5.25
C VAL A 199 12.73 -2.50 -5.41
N LEU A 200 13.26 -1.95 -4.30
CA LEU A 200 14.38 -0.99 -4.34
C LEU A 200 15.66 -1.61 -4.92
N THR A 201 15.98 -2.84 -4.52
CA THR A 201 17.17 -3.54 -5.02
C THR A 201 16.98 -3.90 -6.49
N GLY A 202 15.80 -4.42 -6.87
CA GLY A 202 15.47 -4.71 -8.26
C GLY A 202 15.43 -3.48 -9.16
N ALA A 203 15.04 -2.31 -8.64
CA ALA A 203 15.12 -1.03 -9.36
C ALA A 203 16.57 -0.65 -9.69
N ALA A 204 17.49 -0.84 -8.73
CA ALA A 204 18.91 -0.59 -8.94
C ALA A 204 19.51 -1.58 -9.96
N GLU A 205 19.14 -2.86 -9.88
CA GLU A 205 19.55 -3.89 -10.85
C GLU A 205 19.01 -3.59 -12.24
N PHE A 206 17.75 -3.19 -12.36
CA PHE A 206 17.15 -2.77 -13.63
C PHE A 206 17.91 -1.62 -14.26
N ALA A 207 18.20 -0.55 -13.49
CA ALA A 207 18.97 0.59 -13.98
C ALA A 207 20.39 0.18 -14.42
N HIS A 208 21.07 -0.68 -13.65
CA HIS A 208 22.39 -1.19 -13.98
C HIS A 208 22.38 -2.02 -15.28
N LEU A 209 21.43 -2.94 -15.41
CA LEU A 209 21.30 -3.80 -16.60
C LEU A 209 21.01 -3.00 -17.87
N LEU A 210 20.14 -1.99 -17.79
CA LEU A 210 19.87 -1.11 -18.94
C LEU A 210 21.06 -0.21 -19.27
N SER A 211 21.76 0.30 -18.26
CA SER A 211 22.96 1.13 -18.47
C SER A 211 24.07 0.33 -19.16
N ASP A 212 24.33 -0.89 -18.68
CA ASP A 212 25.36 -1.76 -19.24
C ASP A 212 24.99 -2.28 -20.64
N ALA A 213 23.75 -2.73 -20.84
CA ALA A 213 23.33 -3.38 -22.09
C ALA A 213 22.99 -2.39 -23.21
N LEU A 214 22.39 -1.24 -22.86
CA LEU A 214 21.88 -0.25 -23.81
C LEU A 214 22.64 1.08 -23.79
N GLY A 215 23.57 1.27 -22.84
CA GLY A 215 24.32 2.53 -22.70
C GLY A 215 23.48 3.70 -22.18
N VAL A 216 22.35 3.42 -21.52
CA VAL A 216 21.42 4.45 -21.04
C VAL A 216 21.93 5.04 -19.73
N SER A 217 22.00 6.38 -19.65
CA SER A 217 22.18 7.12 -18.40
C SER A 217 20.81 7.34 -17.75
N ILE A 218 20.55 6.71 -16.60
CA ILE A 218 19.33 7.00 -15.83
C ILE A 218 19.59 8.24 -14.95
N GLU A 219 18.87 9.32 -15.23
CA GLU A 219 18.99 10.58 -14.49
C GLU A 219 18.06 10.63 -13.29
N THR A 220 16.81 10.18 -13.49
CA THR A 220 15.74 10.32 -12.49
C THR A 220 14.88 9.05 -12.46
N ILE A 221 14.38 8.70 -11.29
CA ILE A 221 13.38 7.65 -11.09
C ILE A 221 12.12 8.30 -10.54
N ASP A 222 11.06 8.27 -11.34
CA ASP A 222 9.73 8.76 -11.00
C ASP A 222 8.81 7.61 -10.61
N TYR A 223 7.90 7.89 -9.68
CA TYR A 223 6.92 6.93 -9.19
C TYR A 223 5.52 7.35 -9.64
N HIS A 224 4.74 6.40 -10.15
CA HIS A 224 3.39 6.64 -10.60
C HIS A 224 2.45 5.58 -10.02
N SER A 225 1.63 5.98 -9.05
CA SER A 225 0.47 5.19 -8.64
C SER A 225 -0.68 5.50 -9.60
N THR A 226 -1.03 4.54 -10.47
CA THR A 226 -2.26 4.66 -11.27
C THR A 226 -3.44 4.13 -10.47
N ALA A 227 -4.60 4.78 -10.60
CA ALA A 227 -5.83 4.34 -9.95
C ALA A 227 -6.17 2.89 -10.36
N ARG A 228 -6.07 1.97 -9.40
CA ARG A 228 -6.17 0.49 -9.44
C ARG A 228 -4.83 -0.23 -9.58
N ASP A 229 -4.43 -0.85 -8.47
CA ASP A 229 -3.63 -2.08 -8.31
C ASP A 229 -2.25 -2.20 -8.97
N GLU A 230 -1.68 -1.13 -9.55
CA GLU A 230 -0.33 -1.21 -10.11
C GLU A 230 0.49 0.05 -9.81
N ALA A 231 1.41 -0.03 -8.86
CA ALA A 231 2.48 0.95 -8.75
C ALA A 231 3.48 0.75 -9.90
N ARG A 232 3.91 1.86 -10.50
CA ARG A 232 4.85 1.86 -11.63
C ARG A 232 6.04 2.74 -11.34
N HIS A 233 7.19 2.30 -11.82
CA HIS A 233 8.45 3.02 -11.77
C HIS A 233 8.78 3.49 -13.18
N SER A 234 9.21 4.74 -13.28
CA SER A 234 9.61 5.39 -14.52
C SER A 234 11.05 5.83 -14.39
N PHE A 235 11.95 5.20 -15.14
CA PHE A 235 13.34 5.59 -15.23
C PHE A 235 13.47 6.54 -16.42
N VAL A 236 14.00 7.73 -16.20
CA VAL A 236 14.15 8.78 -17.21
C VAL A 236 15.62 8.92 -17.53
N GLY A 237 15.99 8.64 -18.78
CA GLY A 237 17.29 8.99 -19.33
C GLY A 237 17.24 10.23 -20.21
N GLU A 238 18.37 10.56 -20.84
CA GLU A 238 18.53 11.80 -21.62
C GLU A 238 17.47 11.98 -22.72
N GLU A 239 17.14 10.91 -23.44
CA GLU A 239 16.15 10.93 -24.54
C GLU A 239 14.98 9.95 -24.34
N ASP A 240 15.08 9.02 -23.38
CA ASP A 240 14.18 7.88 -23.24
C ASP A 240 13.51 7.80 -21.85
N LYS A 241 12.28 7.27 -21.83
CA LYS A 241 11.54 6.96 -20.59
C LYS A 241 11.19 5.48 -20.54
N PHE A 242 11.64 4.79 -19.51
CA PHE A 242 11.47 3.36 -19.29
C PHE A 242 10.48 3.14 -18.16
N THR A 243 9.34 2.49 -18.41
CA THR A 243 8.30 2.28 -17.38
C THR A 243 8.10 0.79 -17.08
N ILE A 244 8.12 0.39 -15.80
CA ILE A 244 8.04 -1.00 -15.32
C ILE A 244 7.19 -1.11 -14.04
N ARG A 245 6.60 -2.29 -13.75
CA ARG A 245 5.81 -2.52 -12.52
C ARG A 245 6.73 -2.78 -11.32
N ALA A 246 6.24 -2.45 -10.13
CA ALA A 246 6.91 -2.84 -8.89
C ALA A 246 7.05 -4.36 -8.72
N SER A 247 6.03 -5.15 -9.13
CA SER A 247 6.08 -6.62 -9.11
C SER A 247 7.25 -7.18 -9.93
N ASP A 248 7.49 -6.58 -11.10
CA ASP A 248 8.53 -7.01 -12.02
C ASP A 248 9.91 -6.65 -11.47
N LEU A 249 10.03 -5.48 -10.80
CA LEU A 249 11.24 -5.11 -10.07
C LEU A 249 11.50 -6.04 -8.88
N ALA A 250 10.47 -6.37 -8.09
CA ALA A 250 10.62 -7.33 -7.00
C ALA A 250 11.08 -8.71 -7.50
N GLN A 251 10.63 -9.12 -8.69
CA GLN A 251 11.08 -10.35 -9.32
C GLN A 251 12.58 -10.30 -9.64
N LEU A 252 13.12 -9.17 -10.13
CA LEU A 252 14.55 -9.03 -10.44
C LEU A 252 15.45 -9.29 -9.23
N HIS A 253 15.07 -8.76 -8.06
CA HIS A 253 15.84 -8.92 -6.83
C HIS A 253 16.08 -10.39 -6.43
N GLY A 254 15.15 -11.28 -6.76
CA GLY A 254 15.25 -12.71 -6.42
C GLY A 254 16.13 -13.52 -7.37
N LEU A 255 16.62 -12.92 -8.46
CA LEU A 255 17.31 -13.65 -9.52
C LEU A 255 18.78 -13.87 -9.21
N THR A 256 19.27 -15.04 -9.61
CA THR A 256 20.70 -15.34 -9.57
C THR A 256 21.40 -14.79 -10.82
N SER A 257 22.41 -13.95 -10.61
CA SER A 257 23.30 -13.47 -11.68
C SER A 257 24.45 -14.42 -12.01
N ASP A 258 24.79 -15.34 -11.11
CA ASP A 258 25.82 -16.36 -11.29
C ASP A 258 25.20 -17.76 -11.50
N PRO A 259 25.08 -18.23 -12.75
CA PRO A 259 24.46 -19.53 -13.04
C PRO A 259 25.21 -20.72 -12.42
N SER A 260 26.48 -20.55 -11.98
CA SER A 260 27.23 -21.61 -11.31
C SER A 260 26.62 -22.02 -9.97
N VAL A 261 25.85 -21.13 -9.32
CA VAL A 261 25.09 -21.42 -8.10
C VAL A 261 24.00 -22.45 -8.37
N ILE A 262 23.30 -22.29 -9.48
CA ILE A 262 22.28 -23.24 -9.94
C ILE A 262 22.95 -24.54 -10.39
N GLN A 263 24.02 -24.46 -11.18
CA GLN A 263 24.78 -25.65 -11.61
C GLN A 263 25.31 -26.47 -10.43
N GLY A 264 25.82 -25.82 -9.38
CA GLY A 264 26.29 -26.46 -8.17
C GLY A 264 25.18 -27.18 -7.40
N THR A 265 23.98 -26.60 -7.38
CA THR A 265 22.79 -27.20 -6.77
C THR A 265 22.31 -28.40 -7.60
N VAL A 266 22.19 -28.23 -8.91
CA VAL A 266 21.74 -29.26 -9.87
C VAL A 266 22.70 -30.47 -9.87
N ARG A 267 24.02 -30.25 -9.88
CA ARG A 267 25.04 -31.31 -9.84
C ARG A 267 25.05 -32.14 -8.55
N ARG A 268 24.61 -31.56 -7.43
CA ARG A 268 24.46 -32.29 -6.16
C ARG A 268 23.19 -33.13 -6.13
N GLY A 269 22.36 -32.99 -7.16
CA GLY A 269 21.05 -33.60 -7.29
C GLY A 269 19.97 -32.73 -6.67
N VAL A 270 18.79 -32.74 -7.30
CA VAL A 270 17.63 -31.93 -6.91
C VAL A 270 16.56 -32.82 -6.29
N GLN A 271 15.95 -32.33 -5.22
CA GLN A 271 14.88 -33.07 -4.53
C GLN A 271 13.51 -32.60 -5.07
N PRO A 272 12.62 -33.52 -5.48
CA PRO A 272 11.25 -33.18 -5.87
C PRO A 272 10.45 -32.57 -4.72
N THR A 273 9.54 -31.66 -5.05
CA THR A 273 8.67 -30.93 -4.10
C THR A 273 7.73 -31.85 -3.30
N ASN A 274 7.30 -32.96 -3.90
CA ASN A 274 6.37 -33.90 -3.27
C ASN A 274 7.06 -34.95 -2.36
N GLY A 275 8.37 -34.85 -2.17
CA GLY A 275 9.17 -35.82 -1.43
C GLY A 275 9.53 -37.04 -2.29
N GLY A 276 10.77 -37.51 -2.16
CA GLY A 276 11.32 -38.59 -3.00
C GLY A 276 12.84 -38.61 -2.97
N ASP A 277 13.42 -39.56 -3.71
CA ASP A 277 14.87 -39.66 -3.89
C ASP A 277 15.39 -38.46 -4.70
N THR A 278 16.61 -38.01 -4.36
CA THR A 278 17.30 -36.97 -5.11
C THR A 278 17.53 -37.41 -6.56
N VAL A 279 17.14 -36.57 -7.51
CA VAL A 279 17.32 -36.83 -8.95
C VAL A 279 18.60 -36.16 -9.42
N SER A 280 19.47 -36.93 -10.06
CA SER A 280 20.66 -36.39 -10.72
C SER A 280 20.24 -35.74 -12.03
N VAL A 281 20.48 -34.44 -12.13
CA VAL A 281 20.16 -33.64 -13.31
C VAL A 281 21.43 -32.92 -13.73
N GLU A 282 21.64 -32.76 -15.03
CA GLU A 282 22.77 -32.00 -15.59
C GLU A 282 22.24 -30.77 -16.33
N TRP A 283 22.90 -29.63 -16.09
CA TRP A 283 22.68 -28.40 -16.83
C TRP A 283 24.03 -27.76 -17.12
N ASP A 284 24.33 -27.60 -18.41
CA ASP A 284 25.62 -27.05 -18.88
C ASP A 284 25.75 -25.54 -18.64
N GLY A 285 24.68 -24.89 -18.18
CA GLY A 285 24.60 -23.46 -17.98
C GLY A 285 23.78 -22.76 -19.07
N PRO A 286 23.58 -21.45 -18.94
CA PRO A 286 22.79 -20.68 -19.88
C PRO A 286 23.58 -20.37 -21.15
N GLU A 287 22.87 -20.11 -22.25
CA GLU A 287 23.48 -19.75 -23.54
C GLU A 287 24.08 -18.34 -23.50
N HIS A 288 23.48 -17.44 -22.72
CA HIS A 288 23.89 -16.05 -22.58
C HIS A 288 24.25 -15.73 -21.12
N PRO A 289 25.15 -14.78 -20.84
CA PRO A 289 25.35 -14.25 -19.49
C PRO A 289 24.33 -13.17 -19.15
N VAL A 290 24.16 -12.88 -17.85
CA VAL A 290 23.38 -11.71 -17.38
C VAL A 290 23.97 -10.41 -17.94
N GLY A 291 23.09 -9.49 -18.35
CA GLY A 291 23.43 -8.24 -19.02
C GLY A 291 23.63 -8.37 -20.53
N TYR A 292 23.58 -9.58 -21.09
CA TYR A 292 23.64 -9.77 -22.54
C TYR A 292 22.34 -9.28 -23.22
N LEU A 293 22.50 -8.54 -24.30
CA LEU A 293 21.39 -8.07 -25.14
C LEU A 293 21.15 -9.07 -26.28
N ASP A 294 20.02 -9.78 -26.22
CA ASP A 294 19.59 -10.77 -27.20
C ASP A 294 18.29 -10.32 -27.87
N GLU A 295 18.33 -10.04 -29.18
CA GLU A 295 17.16 -9.61 -29.98
C GLU A 295 16.35 -8.42 -29.40
N GLY A 296 16.98 -7.59 -28.56
CA GLY A 296 16.34 -6.45 -27.90
C GLY A 296 15.89 -6.71 -26.45
N ASP A 297 16.01 -7.95 -25.99
CA ASP A 297 15.80 -8.35 -24.59
C ASP A 297 17.12 -8.35 -23.82
N VAL A 298 17.11 -7.86 -22.59
CA VAL A 298 18.29 -7.94 -21.70
C VAL A 298 18.13 -9.14 -20.77
N VAL A 299 19.10 -10.05 -20.79
CA VAL A 299 19.14 -11.19 -19.86
C VAL A 299 19.33 -10.67 -18.44
N ALA A 300 18.36 -10.93 -17.56
CA ALA A 300 18.31 -10.34 -16.22
C ALA A 300 18.78 -11.28 -15.12
N GLY A 301 18.63 -12.60 -15.30
CA GLY A 301 19.09 -13.58 -14.33
C GLY A 301 18.40 -14.92 -14.46
N TYR A 302 18.73 -15.81 -13.54
CA TYR A 302 18.31 -17.20 -13.56
C TYR A 302 17.66 -17.63 -12.25
N GLU A 303 16.71 -18.54 -12.34
CA GLU A 303 16.09 -19.19 -11.19
C GLU A 303 15.92 -20.69 -11.47
N PHE A 304 16.23 -21.55 -10.49
CA PHE A 304 15.81 -22.94 -10.52
C PHE A 304 14.41 -23.06 -9.91
N ALA A 305 13.50 -23.74 -10.61
CA ALA A 305 12.15 -23.97 -10.13
C ALA A 305 11.68 -25.40 -10.42
N TRP A 306 10.69 -25.84 -9.65
CA TRP A 306 9.87 -26.99 -10.00
C TRP A 306 8.55 -26.47 -10.56
N GLU A 307 8.20 -26.91 -11.76
CA GLU A 307 6.92 -26.60 -12.40
C GLU A 307 6.06 -27.86 -12.47
N GLN A 308 4.79 -27.71 -12.15
CA GLN A 308 3.79 -28.75 -12.37
C GLN A 308 2.82 -28.25 -13.45
N PRO A 309 2.95 -28.71 -14.71
CA PRO A 309 2.05 -28.29 -15.78
C PRO A 309 0.60 -28.66 -15.46
N ASP A 310 -0.34 -27.79 -15.85
CA ASP A 310 -1.76 -28.08 -15.74
C ASP A 310 -2.08 -29.41 -16.44
N GLU A 311 -2.81 -30.28 -15.75
CA GLU A 311 -3.15 -31.65 -16.19
C GLU A 311 -2.00 -32.67 -16.23
N SER A 312 -0.81 -32.33 -15.71
CA SER A 312 0.31 -33.26 -15.56
C SER A 312 0.45 -33.78 -14.12
N LEU A 313 0.72 -35.09 -14.00
CA LEU A 313 1.17 -35.69 -12.74
C LEU A 313 2.68 -35.55 -12.53
N GLU A 314 3.40 -35.02 -13.52
CA GLU A 314 4.85 -34.85 -13.47
C GLU A 314 5.26 -33.53 -12.81
N ASP A 315 6.21 -33.62 -11.88
CA ASP A 315 7.00 -32.48 -11.44
C ASP A 315 8.17 -32.30 -12.41
N VAL A 316 8.30 -31.11 -13.00
CA VAL A 316 9.34 -30.79 -13.99
C VAL A 316 10.37 -29.87 -13.36
N ALA A 317 11.62 -30.32 -13.27
CA ALA A 317 12.75 -29.50 -12.88
C ALA A 317 13.11 -28.58 -14.04
N VAL A 318 13.14 -27.28 -13.78
CA VAL A 318 13.42 -26.27 -14.80
C VAL A 318 14.40 -25.22 -14.32
N VAL A 319 15.08 -24.59 -15.27
CA VAL A 319 15.75 -23.30 -15.05
C VAL A 319 15.02 -22.25 -15.85
N ARG A 320 14.61 -21.17 -15.19
CA ARG A 320 14.00 -20.00 -15.81
C ARG A 320 15.10 -18.99 -16.10
N GLU A 321 15.23 -18.60 -17.36
CA GLU A 321 16.01 -17.44 -17.79
C GLU A 321 15.06 -16.25 -17.87
N TYR A 322 15.26 -15.29 -16.96
CA TYR A 322 14.48 -14.06 -16.92
C TYR A 322 15.09 -13.01 -17.83
N ARG A 323 14.23 -12.29 -18.53
CA ARG A 323 14.58 -11.27 -19.53
C ARG A 323 13.78 -10.01 -19.30
N ILE A 324 14.44 -8.87 -19.42
CA ILE A 324 13.82 -7.55 -19.46
C ILE A 324 13.43 -7.29 -20.92
N THR A 325 12.13 -7.24 -21.18
CA THR A 325 11.56 -7.14 -22.53
C THR A 325 10.77 -5.84 -22.69
N GLN A 326 10.88 -5.21 -23.87
CA GLN A 326 10.12 -4.01 -24.21
C GLN A 326 8.85 -4.33 -25.01
N ASN A 327 7.68 -4.09 -24.41
CA ASN A 327 6.36 -4.28 -24.98
C ASN A 327 5.61 -2.94 -25.14
N TYR A 328 5.37 -2.49 -26.37
CA TYR A 328 4.51 -1.33 -26.69
C TYR A 328 4.67 -0.12 -25.73
N SER A 329 5.91 0.34 -25.50
CA SER A 329 6.32 1.43 -24.57
C SER A 329 6.44 1.09 -23.07
N ARG A 330 6.31 -0.18 -22.70
CA ARG A 330 6.47 -0.68 -21.32
C ARG A 330 7.57 -1.73 -21.26
N TRP A 331 8.29 -1.77 -20.15
CA TRP A 331 9.24 -2.83 -19.84
C TRP A 331 8.59 -3.84 -18.88
N THR A 332 8.79 -5.12 -19.15
CA THR A 332 8.34 -6.24 -18.33
C THR A 332 9.49 -7.18 -18.06
N VAL A 333 9.36 -8.00 -17.01
CA VAL A 333 10.29 -9.09 -16.70
C VAL A 333 9.57 -10.39 -17.01
N ASP A 334 9.94 -10.99 -18.13
CA ASP A 334 9.38 -12.25 -18.62
C ASP A 334 10.43 -13.35 -18.47
N TYR A 335 10.04 -14.63 -18.58
CA TYR A 335 11.01 -15.72 -18.52
C TYR A 335 10.81 -16.75 -19.63
N ARG A 336 11.93 -17.40 -19.99
CA ARG A 336 11.98 -18.60 -20.82
C ARG A 336 12.36 -19.79 -19.95
N THR A 337 11.68 -20.91 -20.14
CA THR A 337 11.89 -22.12 -19.33
C THR A 337 12.78 -23.12 -20.05
N HIS A 338 13.89 -23.49 -19.43
CA HIS A 338 14.76 -24.60 -19.83
C HIS A 338 14.41 -25.84 -19.01
N ARG A 339 13.73 -26.81 -19.64
CA ARG A 339 13.39 -28.07 -18.98
C ARG A 339 14.63 -28.93 -18.80
N LEU A 340 14.86 -29.39 -17.58
CA LEU A 340 16.00 -30.24 -17.25
C LEU A 340 15.59 -31.71 -17.10
N ALA A 341 14.55 -31.99 -16.32
CA ALA A 341 14.05 -33.35 -16.06
C ALA A 341 12.58 -33.35 -15.67
N SER A 342 11.88 -34.46 -15.93
CA SER A 342 10.53 -34.72 -15.43
C SER A 342 10.57 -35.89 -14.43
N VAL A 343 9.80 -35.79 -13.36
CA VAL A 343 9.67 -36.82 -12.33
C VAL A 343 8.19 -37.14 -12.15
N VAL A 344 7.83 -38.42 -12.21
CA VAL A 344 6.50 -38.90 -11.81
C VAL A 344 6.58 -39.30 -10.33
N PRO A 345 5.67 -38.80 -9.46
CA PRO A 345 5.63 -39.14 -8.03
C PRO A 345 5.58 -40.65 -7.73
#